data_AF-A0A180EPW9-F1
#
_entry.id   AF-A0A180EPW9-F1
#
_cell.length_a   1.000
_cell.length_b   1.000
_cell.length_c   1.000
_cell.angle_alpha   90.00
_cell.angle_beta   90.00
_cell.angle_gamma   90.00
#
_symmetry.space_group_name_H-M   'P 1'
#
loop_
_entity.id
_entity.type
_entity.pdbx_description
1 polymer ?
#
loop_
_entity_poly.entity_id
_entity_poly.type
_entity_poly.pdbx_seq_one_letter_code
_entity_poly.pdbx_strand_id
1 'polypeptide(L)'
;MGYQNRPLRLGNYVRIGLGTVIVLAAIILSVWPRGIDMKEVDTVRVAGKLSEDPEFLTYPRRDEDLRLRLDKYVAEFKLPKGILRDGFEQRFKRLRQGDQVSLAIEKSDTSRVNSKDASITFYDIRSERGVLLRHEDYVENYNESAQGARWFIILLGIVIAGGGYFSRD
;
A
#
# COMPACT_ATOMS: atom_id res chain seq x y z
N MET A 1 -24.97 61.66 -31.11
CA MET A 1 -24.81 60.23 -31.43
C MET A 1 -23.61 59.73 -30.66
N GLY A 2 -23.82 58.92 -29.62
CA GLY A 2 -22.78 58.48 -28.70
C GLY A 2 -22.54 56.98 -28.82
N TYR A 3 -21.28 56.58 -28.98
CA TYR A 3 -20.82 55.22 -28.73
C TYR A 3 -20.07 55.22 -27.40
N GLN A 4 -20.74 54.77 -26.35
CA GLN A 4 -20.13 54.45 -25.06
C GLN A 4 -19.39 53.11 -25.20
N ASN A 5 -18.06 53.16 -25.25
CA ASN A 5 -17.21 52.01 -25.01
C ASN A 5 -17.42 51.51 -23.58
N ARG A 6 -18.16 50.41 -23.40
CA ARG A 6 -18.19 49.70 -22.12
C ARG A 6 -16.97 48.77 -22.08
N PRO A 7 -16.02 48.95 -21.15
CA PRO A 7 -14.97 47.97 -20.95
C PRO A 7 -15.61 46.66 -20.46
N LEU A 8 -15.39 45.59 -21.22
CA LEU A 8 -15.71 44.23 -20.82
C LEU A 8 -15.01 43.95 -19.49
N ARG A 9 -15.80 43.74 -18.45
CA ARG A 9 -15.35 43.41 -17.10
C ARG A 9 -14.57 42.10 -17.12
N LEU A 10 -13.24 42.18 -17.25
CA LEU A 10 -12.29 41.06 -17.07
C LEU A 10 -12.33 40.45 -15.65
N GLY A 11 -12.99 41.10 -14.68
CA GLY A 11 -12.97 40.71 -13.27
C GLY A 11 -13.70 39.42 -12.89
N ASN A 12 -14.59 38.89 -13.74
CA ASN A 12 -15.35 37.67 -13.40
C ASN A 12 -14.67 36.36 -13.87
N TYR A 13 -13.79 36.40 -14.86
CA TYR A 13 -13.16 35.19 -15.40
C TYR A 13 -12.00 34.69 -14.52
N VAL A 14 -11.29 35.61 -13.86
CA VAL A 14 -10.21 35.27 -12.92
C VAL A 14 -10.74 34.53 -11.69
N ARG A 15 -11.97 34.84 -11.24
CA ARG A 15 -12.60 34.18 -10.08
C ARG A 15 -12.97 32.72 -10.33
N ILE A 16 -13.40 32.38 -11.55
CA ILE A 16 -13.78 31.00 -11.90
C ILE A 16 -12.52 30.12 -12.00
N GLY A 17 -11.44 30.66 -12.57
CA GLY A 17 -10.14 29.96 -12.64
C GLY A 17 -9.48 29.75 -11.27
N LEU A 18 -9.56 30.73 -10.36
CA LEU A 18 -9.04 30.56 -9.00
C LEU A 18 -9.87 29.55 -8.19
N GLY A 19 -11.20 29.57 -8.33
CA GLY A 19 -12.10 28.68 -7.61
C GLY A 19 -11.87 27.21 -7.97
N THR A 20 -11.67 26.90 -9.25
CA THR A 20 -11.36 25.52 -9.68
C THR A 20 -9.99 25.05 -9.22
N VAL A 21 -8.97 25.92 -9.23
CA VAL A 21 -7.63 25.58 -8.70
C VAL A 21 -7.67 25.33 -7.20
N ILE A 22 -8.43 26.12 -6.43
CA ILE A 22 -8.59 25.91 -4.98
C ILE A 22 -9.36 24.61 -4.69
N VAL A 23 -10.40 24.29 -5.46
CA VAL A 23 -11.15 23.04 -5.30
C VAL A 23 -10.30 21.83 -5.69
N LEU A 24 -9.53 21.90 -6.78
CA LEU A 24 -8.57 20.85 -7.16
C LEU A 24 -7.46 20.69 -6.12
N ALA A 25 -6.89 21.79 -5.62
CA ALA A 25 -5.91 21.75 -4.54
C ALA A 25 -6.52 21.17 -3.26
N ALA A 26 -7.75 21.54 -2.90
CA ALA A 26 -8.46 20.99 -1.75
C ALA A 26 -8.75 19.49 -1.93
N ILE A 27 -9.11 19.03 -3.13
CA ILE A 27 -9.29 17.61 -3.44
C ILE A 27 -7.95 16.86 -3.36
N ILE A 28 -6.87 17.42 -3.92
CA ILE A 28 -5.53 16.83 -3.83
C ILE A 28 -5.03 16.78 -2.37
N LEU A 29 -5.32 17.82 -1.58
CA LEU A 29 -5.01 17.90 -0.15
C LEU A 29 -5.93 17.00 0.71
N SER A 30 -7.18 16.76 0.30
CA SER A 30 -8.13 15.88 1.01
C SER A 30 -7.96 14.40 0.65
N VAL A 31 -7.48 14.13 -0.57
CA VAL A 31 -7.07 12.80 -1.05
C VAL A 31 -5.60 12.54 -0.75
N TRP A 32 -4.87 13.52 -0.20
CA TRP A 32 -3.54 13.34 0.35
C TRP A 32 -3.61 12.14 1.29
N PRO A 33 -2.93 11.02 0.97
CA PRO A 33 -2.76 10.01 1.98
C PRO A 33 -1.87 10.71 2.98
N ARG A 34 -2.43 11.22 4.10
CA ARG A 34 -1.65 11.33 5.33
C ARG A 34 -0.97 9.98 5.38
N GLY A 35 0.37 9.97 5.23
CA GLY A 35 1.14 8.74 5.21
C GLY A 35 0.53 7.90 6.31
N ILE A 36 0.04 6.71 5.96
CA ILE A 36 -0.63 5.91 6.97
C ILE A 36 0.44 5.77 8.02
N ASP A 37 0.21 6.47 9.13
CA ASP A 37 0.95 6.29 10.35
C ASP A 37 0.51 4.89 10.71
N MET A 38 1.18 3.90 10.11
CA MET A 38 1.08 2.52 10.49
C MET A 38 1.61 2.55 11.90
N LYS A 39 0.70 2.91 12.83
CA LYS A 39 0.88 2.90 14.26
C LYS A 39 1.78 1.73 14.53
N GLU A 40 2.94 1.96 15.14
CA GLU A 40 3.84 0.89 15.58
C GLU A 40 3.00 -0.28 16.04
N VAL A 41 2.95 -1.32 15.19
CA VAL A 41 2.07 -2.45 15.45
C VAL A 41 2.77 -3.21 16.55
N ASP A 42 2.16 -3.27 17.75
CA ASP A 42 2.73 -4.06 18.84
C ASP A 42 2.73 -5.52 18.39
N THR A 43 3.91 -6.06 18.12
CA THR A 43 4.08 -7.39 17.53
C THR A 43 4.63 -8.38 18.54
N VAL A 44 4.20 -9.63 18.41
CA VAL A 44 4.74 -10.78 19.13
C VAL A 44 5.31 -11.78 18.15
N ARG A 45 6.37 -12.48 18.54
CA ARG A 45 6.96 -13.54 17.72
C ARG A 45 6.32 -14.89 18.02
N VAL A 46 5.87 -15.54 16.96
CA VAL A 46 5.50 -16.96 16.95
C VAL A 46 6.53 -17.74 16.16
N ALA A 47 6.89 -18.93 16.62
CA ALA A 47 7.89 -19.77 15.96
C ALA A 47 7.40 -21.22 15.84
N GLY A 48 7.71 -21.84 14.70
CA GLY A 48 7.30 -23.21 14.37
C GLY A 48 8.04 -23.70 13.12
N LYS A 49 7.85 -24.97 12.79
CA LYS A 49 8.31 -25.54 11.52
C LYS A 49 7.23 -25.36 10.47
N LEU A 50 7.64 -25.12 9.23
CA LEU A 50 6.69 -25.09 8.12
C LEU A 50 6.04 -26.48 7.96
N SER A 51 4.71 -26.54 8.07
CA SER A 51 3.96 -27.79 7.92
C SER A 51 3.78 -28.20 6.46
N GLU A 52 3.89 -27.23 5.55
CA GLU A 52 3.78 -27.38 4.09
C GLU A 52 4.75 -26.40 3.40
N ASP A 53 4.99 -26.60 2.11
CA ASP A 53 5.77 -25.65 1.32
C ASP A 53 5.03 -24.30 1.24
N PRO A 54 5.76 -23.15 1.30
CA PRO A 54 5.14 -21.84 1.13
C PRO A 54 4.43 -21.71 -0.20
N GLU A 55 3.20 -21.19 -0.17
CA GLU A 55 2.40 -20.99 -1.37
C GLU A 55 2.36 -19.50 -1.73
N PHE A 56 2.75 -19.18 -2.96
CA PHE A 56 2.58 -17.84 -3.53
C PHE A 56 1.26 -17.80 -4.29
N LEU A 57 0.35 -16.94 -3.85
CA LEU A 57 -0.94 -16.75 -4.51
C LEU A 57 -0.77 -15.71 -5.62
N THR A 58 -0.74 -16.17 -6.87
CA THR A 58 -0.62 -15.31 -8.05
C THR A 58 -1.98 -14.72 -8.43
N TYR A 59 -2.06 -13.39 -8.54
CA TYR A 59 -3.25 -12.71 -9.09
C TYR A 59 -2.90 -11.92 -10.36
N PRO A 60 -3.81 -11.83 -11.34
CA PRO A 60 -3.51 -11.34 -12.70
C PRO A 60 -3.11 -9.85 -12.81
N ARG A 61 -2.98 -9.09 -11.72
CA ARG A 61 -2.66 -7.64 -11.75
C ARG A 61 -1.74 -7.13 -10.66
N ARG A 62 -1.25 -7.95 -9.73
CA ARG A 62 -0.40 -7.51 -8.60
C ARG A 62 0.37 -8.68 -8.01
N ASP A 63 1.54 -8.36 -7.45
CA ASP A 63 2.45 -9.29 -6.82
C ASP A 63 1.86 -9.98 -5.59
N GLU A 64 2.42 -11.16 -5.35
CA GLU A 64 1.88 -12.32 -4.68
C GLU A 64 1.56 -12.12 -3.19
N ASP A 65 0.51 -12.80 -2.72
CA ASP A 65 0.34 -13.03 -1.28
C ASP A 65 1.09 -14.31 -0.92
N LEU A 66 1.96 -14.26 0.10
CA LEU A 66 2.66 -15.46 0.60
C LEU A 66 1.85 -16.09 1.73
N ARG A 67 1.57 -17.38 1.60
CA ARG A 67 0.86 -18.20 2.60
C ARG A 67 1.80 -19.21 3.22
N LEU A 68 1.73 -19.32 4.55
CA LEU A 68 2.53 -20.21 5.37
C LEU A 68 1.63 -20.90 6.39
N ARG A 69 1.93 -22.17 6.67
CA ARG A 69 1.38 -22.90 7.81
C ARG A 69 2.50 -23.45 8.68
N LEU A 70 2.28 -23.39 9.99
CA LEU A 70 3.24 -23.83 10.98
C LEU A 70 2.69 -25.05 11.72
N ASP A 71 3.53 -26.04 11.97
CA ASP A 71 3.20 -27.30 12.64
C ASP A 71 2.48 -27.15 13.98
N LYS A 72 2.85 -26.13 14.76
CA LYS A 72 2.32 -25.87 16.11
C LYS A 72 1.03 -25.06 16.14
N TYR A 73 0.61 -24.50 15.01
CA TYR A 73 -0.48 -23.53 14.97
C TYR A 73 -1.51 -23.95 13.92
N VAL A 74 -2.79 -23.76 14.24
CA VAL A 74 -3.88 -24.13 13.32
C VAL A 74 -4.17 -23.00 12.33
N ALA A 75 -3.84 -21.76 12.71
CA ALA A 75 -4.06 -20.59 11.87
C ALA A 75 -3.18 -20.60 10.61
N GLU A 76 -3.72 -19.99 9.56
CA GLU A 76 -2.98 -19.69 8.34
C GLU A 76 -2.24 -18.34 8.51
N PHE A 77 -0.95 -18.31 8.23
CA PHE A 77 -0.17 -17.08 8.25
C PHE A 77 -0.04 -16.54 6.83
N LYS A 78 -0.35 -15.26 6.64
CA LYS A 78 -0.29 -14.62 5.33
C LYS A 78 0.49 -13.32 5.35
N LEU A 79 1.16 -13.06 4.24
CA LEU A 79 1.70 -11.75 3.95
C LEU A 79 0.65 -10.95 3.15
N PRO A 80 0.37 -9.70 3.53
CA PRO A 80 -0.55 -8.84 2.80
C PRO A 80 -0.05 -8.48 1.40
N LYS A 81 -1.01 -8.17 0.54
CA LYS A 81 -0.79 -7.85 -0.86
C LYS A 81 0.06 -6.62 -1.09
N GLY A 82 0.95 -6.72 -2.08
CA GLY A 82 1.79 -5.61 -2.54
C GLY A 82 2.98 -5.31 -1.63
N ILE A 83 3.31 -6.24 -0.72
CA ILE A 83 4.48 -6.13 0.17
C ILE A 83 5.72 -6.77 -0.46
N LEU A 84 5.57 -7.78 -1.32
CA LEU A 84 6.71 -8.40 -2.00
C LEU A 84 6.99 -7.63 -3.29
N ARG A 85 8.09 -6.87 -3.33
CA ARG A 85 8.68 -6.34 -4.57
C ARG A 85 9.68 -7.34 -5.17
N ASP A 86 10.08 -7.10 -6.42
CA ASP A 86 11.06 -7.87 -7.17
C ASP A 86 12.28 -8.28 -6.31
N GLY A 87 12.56 -9.58 -6.27
CA GLY A 87 13.73 -10.15 -5.57
C GLY A 87 13.44 -10.72 -4.17
N PHE A 88 12.33 -10.36 -3.50
CA PHE A 88 11.94 -11.03 -2.26
C PHE A 88 11.54 -12.49 -2.50
N GLU A 89 10.86 -12.76 -3.62
CA GLU A 89 10.43 -14.11 -4.01
C GLU A 89 11.60 -15.11 -3.97
N GLN A 90 12.80 -14.71 -4.43
CA GLN A 90 13.99 -15.57 -4.39
C GLN A 90 14.43 -15.94 -2.96
N ARG A 91 14.20 -15.04 -1.99
CA ARG A 91 14.51 -15.30 -0.57
C ARG A 91 13.56 -16.35 -0.01
N PHE A 92 12.28 -16.26 -0.37
CA PHE A 92 11.22 -17.17 0.07
C PHE A 92 11.19 -18.50 -0.70
N LYS A 93 11.61 -18.54 -1.98
CA LYS A 93 11.75 -19.77 -2.78
C LYS A 93 12.69 -20.81 -2.16
N ARG A 94 13.53 -20.40 -1.22
CA ARG A 94 14.45 -21.29 -0.47
C ARG A 94 13.80 -21.97 0.72
N LEU A 95 12.67 -21.46 1.20
CA LEU A 95 11.89 -22.08 2.27
C LEU A 95 11.22 -23.36 1.75
N ARG A 96 11.26 -24.39 2.58
CA ARG A 96 10.61 -25.69 2.32
C ARG A 96 9.91 -26.18 3.58
N GLN A 97 8.97 -27.10 3.39
CA GLN A 97 8.37 -27.86 4.47
C GLN A 97 9.46 -28.39 5.42
N GLY A 98 9.24 -28.23 6.73
CA GLY A 98 10.16 -28.62 7.79
C GLY A 98 11.15 -27.54 8.23
N ASP A 99 11.36 -26.49 7.44
CA ASP A 99 12.24 -25.38 7.83
C ASP A 99 11.66 -24.66 9.06
N GLN A 100 12.52 -24.32 10.01
CA GLN A 100 12.14 -23.56 11.20
C GLN A 100 12.07 -22.07 10.85
N VAL A 101 10.94 -21.45 11.19
CA VAL A 101 10.69 -20.02 10.97
C VAL A 101 10.15 -19.34 12.23
N SER A 102 10.37 -18.03 12.30
CA SER A 102 9.81 -17.13 13.31
C SER A 102 9.13 -15.97 12.62
N LEU A 103 7.84 -15.80 12.90
CA LEU A 103 6.98 -14.76 12.34
C LEU A 103 6.67 -13.73 13.42
N ALA A 104 6.71 -12.44 13.09
CA ALA A 104 6.13 -11.40 13.94
C ALA A 104 4.69 -11.13 13.49
N ILE A 105 3.75 -11.28 14.42
CA ILE A 105 2.31 -11.04 14.21
C ILE A 105 1.82 -9.97 15.16
N GLU A 106 0.67 -9.37 14.90
CA GLU A 106 0.07 -8.42 15.83
C GLU A 106 -0.28 -9.11 17.16
N LYS A 107 0.01 -8.46 18.29
CA LYS A 107 -0.25 -9.02 19.62
C LYS A 107 -1.72 -9.32 19.87
N SER A 108 -2.63 -8.54 19.26
CA SER A 108 -4.08 -8.78 19.32
C SER A 108 -4.49 -10.10 18.65
N ASP A 109 -3.69 -10.62 17.71
CA ASP A 109 -3.94 -11.89 17.00
C ASP A 109 -3.37 -13.12 17.72
N THR A 110 -2.63 -12.95 18.83
CA THR A 110 -2.02 -14.07 19.57
C THR A 110 -3.04 -15.12 19.99
N SER A 111 -4.24 -14.73 20.41
CA SER A 111 -5.29 -15.68 20.80
C SER A 111 -5.89 -16.44 19.61
N ARG A 112 -5.68 -15.96 18.38
CA ARG A 112 -6.26 -16.51 17.15
C ARG A 112 -5.36 -17.54 16.49
N VAL A 113 -4.10 -17.69 16.93
CA VAL A 113 -3.11 -18.62 16.31
C VAL A 113 -3.54 -20.09 16.34
N ASN A 114 -4.43 -20.46 17.25
CA ASN A 114 -4.97 -21.81 17.39
C ASN A 114 -6.39 -21.98 16.83
N SER A 115 -6.91 -20.97 16.13
CA SER A 115 -8.23 -21.03 15.50
C SER A 115 -8.11 -21.53 14.06
N LYS A 116 -8.89 -22.56 13.72
CA LYS A 116 -8.83 -23.22 12.39
C LYS A 116 -9.19 -22.30 11.23
N ASP A 117 -10.10 -21.36 11.45
CA ASP A 117 -10.56 -20.42 10.44
C ASP A 117 -9.82 -19.06 10.50
N ALA A 118 -8.76 -18.95 11.32
CA ALA A 118 -8.01 -17.71 11.42
C ALA A 118 -6.95 -17.59 10.32
N SER A 119 -6.92 -16.41 9.72
CA SER A 119 -5.88 -15.96 8.79
C SER A 119 -5.19 -14.76 9.43
N ILE A 120 -3.93 -14.94 9.83
CA ILE A 120 -3.13 -13.98 10.61
C ILE A 120 -2.09 -13.34 9.71
N THR A 121 -2.01 -12.03 9.77
CA THR A 121 -0.99 -11.29 9.04
C THR A 121 0.33 -11.30 9.82
N PHE A 122 1.42 -11.62 9.14
CA PHE A 122 2.76 -11.44 9.68
C PHE A 122 3.47 -10.26 9.01
N TYR A 123 4.37 -9.65 9.76
CA TYR A 123 5.09 -8.43 9.38
C TYR A 123 6.61 -8.59 9.33
N ASP A 124 7.15 -9.62 9.97
CA ASP A 124 8.57 -10.02 9.90
C ASP A 124 8.61 -11.54 9.81
N ILE A 125 9.51 -12.07 8.98
CA ILE A 125 9.83 -13.49 8.94
C ILE A 125 11.34 -13.69 8.98
N ARG A 126 11.75 -14.59 9.87
CA ARG A 126 13.12 -15.10 9.96
C ARG A 126 13.10 -16.60 9.81
N SER A 127 14.08 -17.14 9.10
CA SER A 127 14.39 -18.56 9.11
C SER A 127 15.75 -18.78 9.78
N GLU A 128 16.13 -20.03 9.96
CA GLU A 128 17.49 -20.40 10.42
C GLU A 128 18.58 -19.83 9.49
N ARG A 129 18.24 -19.59 8.23
CA ARG A 129 19.16 -19.07 7.20
C ARG A 129 19.25 -17.54 7.19
N GLY A 130 18.47 -16.86 8.04
CA GLY A 130 18.51 -15.42 8.23
C GLY A 130 17.16 -14.72 8.11
N VAL A 131 17.21 -13.41 7.99
CA VAL A 131 16.03 -12.56 7.87
C VAL A 131 15.54 -12.55 6.43
N LEU A 132 14.27 -12.91 6.22
CA LEU A 132 13.66 -12.94 4.89
C LEU A 132 12.88 -11.65 4.60
N LEU A 133 12.17 -11.14 5.60
CA LEU A 133 11.40 -9.89 5.56
C LEU A 133 11.40 -9.26 6.95
N ARG A 134 11.58 -7.93 7.01
CA ARG A 134 11.44 -7.13 8.22
C ARG A 134 10.17 -6.28 8.18
N HIS A 135 9.74 -5.85 9.36
CA HIS A 135 8.67 -4.86 9.47
C HIS A 135 9.03 -3.55 8.76
N GLU A 136 10.29 -3.15 8.74
CA GLU A 136 10.76 -1.98 7.98
C GLU A 136 10.48 -2.12 6.48
N ASP A 137 10.81 -3.28 5.89
CA ASP A 137 10.56 -3.57 4.47
C ASP A 137 9.06 -3.51 4.15
N TYR A 138 8.23 -3.98 5.10
CA TYR A 138 6.77 -3.91 5.01
C TYR A 138 6.27 -2.46 4.95
N VAL A 139 6.77 -1.59 5.84
CA VAL A 139 6.37 -0.18 5.93
C VAL A 139 6.88 0.61 4.73
N GLU A 140 8.12 0.38 4.29
CA GLU A 140 8.73 1.03 3.14
C GLU A 140 7.94 0.74 1.85
N ASN A 141 7.68 -0.55 1.57
CA ASN A 141 6.94 -0.95 0.38
C ASN A 141 5.49 -0.41 0.38
N TYR A 142 4.84 -0.38 1.54
CA TYR A 142 3.50 0.21 1.66
C TYR A 142 3.52 1.71 1.34
N ASN A 143 4.50 2.44 1.88
CA ASN A 143 4.65 3.87 1.68
C ASN A 143 5.02 4.23 0.23
N GLU A 144 5.91 3.47 -0.41
CA GLU A 144 6.26 3.68 -1.82
C GLU A 144 5.06 3.46 -2.75
N SER A 145 4.25 2.42 -2.51
CA SER A 145 3.02 2.18 -3.26
C SER A 145 2.03 3.35 -3.12
N ALA A 146 1.90 3.89 -1.91
CA ALA A 146 1.12 5.10 -1.67
C ALA A 146 1.70 6.33 -2.38
N GLN A 147 3.04 6.46 -2.47
CA GLN A 147 3.70 7.55 -3.20
C GLN A 147 3.49 7.46 -4.72
N GLY A 148 3.53 6.27 -5.31
CA GLY A 148 3.24 6.09 -6.74
C GLY A 148 1.82 6.55 -7.11
N ALA A 149 0.84 6.24 -6.26
CA ALA A 149 -0.53 6.73 -6.43
C ALA A 149 -0.62 8.26 -6.30
N ARG A 150 0.17 8.87 -5.41
CA ARG A 150 0.23 10.35 -5.27
C ARG A 150 0.71 11.00 -6.57
N TRP A 151 1.79 10.50 -7.18
CA TRP A 151 2.30 11.05 -8.44
C TRP A 151 1.30 10.91 -9.58
N PHE A 152 0.61 9.77 -9.68
CA PHE A 152 -0.43 9.56 -10.68
C PHE A 152 -1.58 10.58 -10.55
N ILE A 153 -2.06 10.82 -9.32
CA ILE A 153 -3.14 11.80 -9.06
C ILE A 153 -2.67 13.22 -9.41
N ILE A 154 -1.44 13.59 -9.05
CA ILE A 154 -0.87 14.91 -9.39
C ILE A 154 -0.79 15.08 -10.90
N LEU A 155 -0.25 14.09 -11.62
CA LEU A 155 -0.14 14.15 -13.09
C LEU A 155 -1.51 14.21 -13.76
N LEU A 156 -2.48 13.41 -13.31
CA LEU A 156 -3.86 13.47 -13.79
C LEU A 156 -4.49 14.86 -13.57
N GLY A 157 -4.26 15.45 -12.39
CA GLY A 157 -4.70 16.81 -12.08
C GLY A 157 -4.10 17.87 -13.01
N ILE A 158 -2.81 17.76 -13.32
CA ILE A 158 -2.13 18.65 -14.29
C ILE A 158 -2.73 18.49 -15.69
N VAL A 159 -2.98 17.26 -16.15
CA VAL A 159 -3.57 16.99 -17.47
C VAL A 159 -4.99 17.55 -17.57
N ILE A 160 -5.82 17.39 -16.54
CA ILE A 160 -7.18 17.94 -16.52
C ILE A 160 -7.16 19.48 -16.52
N ALA A 161 -6.29 20.08 -15.70
CA ALA A 161 -6.13 21.54 -15.64
C ALA A 161 -5.58 22.13 -16.95
N GLY A 162 -4.64 21.43 -17.61
CA GLY A 162 -4.08 21.83 -18.90
C GLY A 162 -5.03 21.60 -20.08
N GLY A 163 -5.78 20.49 -20.09
CA GLY A 163 -6.78 20.19 -21.12
C GLY A 163 -7.94 21.17 -21.14
N GLY A 164 -8.39 21.63 -19.97
CA GLY A 164 -9.38 22.72 -19.86
C GLY A 164 -8.88 24.07 -20.36
N TYR A 165 -7.56 24.25 -20.52
CA TYR A 165 -6.95 25.46 -21.08
C TYR A 165 -6.89 25.44 -22.61
N PHE A 166 -6.75 24.25 -23.22
CA PHE A 166 -6.65 24.07 -24.68
C PHE A 166 -7.98 23.79 -25.39
N SER A 167 -9.05 23.37 -24.69
CA SER A 167 -10.40 23.24 -25.30
C SER A 167 -11.15 24.58 -25.44
N ARG A 168 -10.43 25.71 -25.48
CA ARG A 168 -10.98 27.06 -25.49
C ARG A 168 -10.57 27.91 -26.70
N ASP A 169 -10.01 27.27 -27.72
CA ASP A 169 -9.81 27.82 -29.06
C ASP A 169 -10.86 27.28 -30.04
#